data_AF-A0A838W5Z5-F1
#
_entry.id   AF-A0A838W5Z5-F1
#
_cell.length_a   1.000
_cell.length_b   1.000
_cell.length_c   1.000
_cell.angle_alpha   90.00
_cell.angle_beta   90.00
_cell.angle_gamma   90.00
#
_symmetry.space_group_name_H-M   'P 1'
#
loop_
_entity.id
_entity.type
_entity.pdbx_description
1 polymer ?
#
loop_
_entity_poly.entity_id
_entity_poly.type
_entity_poly.pdbx_seq_one_letter_code
_entity_poly.pdbx_strand_id
1 'polypeptide(L)'
;LGAETRFLDFPDTRLVATPEVAAQVARVITDIRPDGLLTWGDGWTRGMRHPDHQACGKIFRDAVTLARMAKTVAPTNPHRAPVPTFTYRDAHSALPAVALEVEPYLDGIRELGRFYHREIGFGDPEWLEQRLRAAGHRRGLNFAEEFDAWETMPGTVEALLPAEPIPAAVVPERNGAIDR
;
A
#
# COMPACT_ATOMS: atom_id res chain seq x y z
N LEU A 1 -14.31 -8.35 7.46
CA LEU A 1 -13.13 -7.47 7.61
C LEU A 1 -13.34 -6.29 8.57
N GLY A 2 -14.57 -5.78 8.75
CA GLY A 2 -14.81 -4.71 9.75
C GLY A 2 -14.20 -3.34 9.39
N ALA A 3 -13.89 -3.11 8.12
CA ALA A 3 -13.30 -1.87 7.63
C ALA A 3 -14.36 -0.86 7.19
N GLU A 4 -14.10 0.42 7.45
CA GLU A 4 -14.85 1.53 6.84
C GLU A 4 -14.44 1.71 5.38
N THR A 5 -15.39 2.03 4.51
CA THR A 5 -15.15 2.19 3.07
C THR A 5 -15.47 3.60 2.60
N ARG A 6 -14.67 4.09 1.66
CA ARG A 6 -14.93 5.33 0.91
C ARG A 6 -14.70 5.07 -0.56
N PHE A 7 -15.69 5.41 -1.38
CA PHE A 7 -15.57 5.35 -2.83
C PHE A 7 -15.16 6.73 -3.35
N LEU A 8 -14.14 6.76 -4.18
CA LEU A 8 -13.72 7.97 -4.88
C LEU A 8 -14.26 7.90 -6.31
N ASP A 9 -14.80 9.01 -6.82
CA ASP A 9 -15.46 9.07 -8.12
C ASP A 9 -14.45 9.13 -9.29
N PHE A 10 -13.50 8.20 -9.30
CA PHE A 10 -12.60 8.01 -10.43
C PHE A 10 -13.19 6.98 -11.40
N PRO A 11 -13.23 7.25 -12.71
CA PRO A 11 -13.79 6.30 -13.66
C PRO A 11 -12.91 5.06 -13.78
N ASP A 12 -13.53 3.89 -13.66
CA ASP A 12 -12.88 2.59 -13.84
C ASP A 12 -12.23 2.48 -15.24
N THR A 13 -11.08 1.82 -15.31
CA THR A 13 -10.20 1.64 -16.50
C THR A 13 -9.62 2.92 -17.08
N ARG A 14 -9.79 4.06 -16.41
CA ARG A 14 -9.35 5.39 -16.89
C ARG A 14 -8.58 6.16 -15.82
N LEU A 15 -8.06 5.47 -14.81
CA LEU A 15 -7.30 6.13 -13.76
C LEU A 15 -5.94 6.58 -14.31
N VAL A 16 -5.64 7.88 -14.18
CA VAL A 16 -4.37 8.48 -14.61
C VAL A 16 -3.71 9.17 -13.43
N ALA A 17 -2.44 8.88 -13.21
CA ALA A 17 -1.66 9.47 -12.14
C ALA A 17 -1.17 10.89 -12.50
N THR A 18 -2.03 11.89 -12.33
CA THR A 18 -1.68 13.31 -12.47
C THR A 18 -1.52 13.99 -11.10
N PRO A 19 -0.79 15.12 -11.02
CA PRO A 19 -0.70 15.91 -9.79
C PRO A 19 -2.07 16.31 -9.22
N GLU A 20 -3.04 16.61 -10.08
CA GLU A 20 -4.39 17.01 -9.69
C GLU A 20 -5.14 15.86 -9.02
N VAL A 21 -5.03 14.65 -9.57
CA VAL A 21 -5.63 13.44 -8.99
C VAL A 21 -4.96 13.10 -7.65
N ALA A 22 -3.63 13.17 -7.58
CA ALA A 22 -2.89 12.98 -6.33
C ALA A 22 -3.27 14.02 -5.27
N ALA A 23 -3.50 15.28 -5.64
CA ALA A 23 -3.96 16.32 -4.72
C ALA A 23 -5.39 16.08 -4.21
N GLN A 24 -6.27 15.46 -5.01
CA GLN A 24 -7.59 15.02 -4.54
C GLN A 24 -7.47 13.94 -3.47
N VAL A 25 -6.63 12.92 -3.69
CA VAL A 25 -6.36 11.86 -2.71
C VAL A 25 -5.62 12.38 -1.48
N ALA A 26 -4.76 13.39 -1.63
CA ALA A 26 -4.07 14.02 -0.50
C ALA A 26 -5.05 14.60 0.53
N ARG A 27 -6.18 15.16 0.07
CA ARG A 27 -7.25 15.64 0.96
C ARG A 27 -7.93 14.49 1.72
N VAL A 28 -8.14 13.35 1.05
CA VAL A 28 -8.64 12.13 1.72
C VAL A 28 -7.69 11.66 2.81
N ILE A 29 -6.37 11.71 2.56
CA ILE A 29 -5.35 11.39 3.56
C ILE A 29 -5.40 12.38 4.74
N THR A 30 -5.61 13.67 4.51
CA THR A 30 -5.72 14.64 5.61
C THR A 30 -6.97 14.47 6.46
N ASP A 31 -8.04 13.91 5.89
CA ASP A 31 -9.28 13.62 6.60
C ASP A 31 -9.17 12.33 7.42
N ILE A 32 -8.59 11.28 6.84
CA ILE A 32 -8.42 9.98 7.50
C ILE A 32 -7.28 10.02 8.53
N ARG A 33 -6.20 10.76 8.23
CA ARG A 33 -4.97 10.86 9.02
C ARG A 33 -4.36 9.47 9.35
N PRO A 34 -4.08 8.63 8.33
CA PRO A 34 -3.66 7.25 8.54
C PRO A 34 -2.27 7.14 9.19
N ASP A 35 -2.05 6.03 9.88
CA ASP A 35 -0.74 5.62 10.44
C ASP A 35 0.09 4.76 9.48
N GLY A 36 -0.45 4.42 8.31
CA GLY A 36 0.23 3.66 7.26
C GLY A 36 -0.60 3.60 5.98
N LEU A 37 0.05 3.25 4.86
CA LEU A 37 -0.58 3.13 3.55
C LEU A 37 -0.26 1.75 2.95
N LEU A 38 -1.29 0.99 2.60
CA LEU A 38 -1.16 -0.18 1.72
C LEU A 38 -1.81 0.15 0.37
N THR A 39 -1.05 0.05 -0.73
CA THR A 39 -1.57 0.33 -2.07
C THR A 39 -0.97 -0.61 -3.13
N TRP A 40 -1.25 -0.35 -4.40
CA TRP A 40 -0.72 -1.14 -5.52
C TRP A 40 0.76 -0.82 -5.78
N GLY A 41 1.51 -1.86 -6.12
CA GLY A 41 2.91 -1.76 -6.54
C GLY A 41 3.05 -1.64 -8.05
N ASP A 42 4.29 -1.59 -8.51
CA ASP A 42 4.59 -1.65 -9.94
C ASP A 42 4.65 -3.13 -10.34
N GLY A 43 3.67 -3.57 -11.12
CA GLY A 43 3.56 -4.97 -11.56
C GLY A 43 4.16 -5.20 -12.94
N TRP A 44 4.86 -6.33 -13.11
CA TRP A 44 5.29 -6.81 -14.43
C TRP A 44 4.37 -7.90 -15.00
N THR A 45 3.74 -8.69 -14.13
CA THR A 45 2.87 -9.78 -14.54
C THR A 45 1.50 -9.28 -15.02
N ARG A 46 0.88 -9.99 -15.99
CA ARG A 46 -0.49 -9.65 -16.44
C ARG A 46 -1.46 -9.79 -15.26
N GLY A 47 -2.45 -8.91 -15.17
CA GLY A 47 -3.30 -8.77 -13.98
C GLY A 47 -2.69 -7.77 -13.00
N MET A 48 -1.52 -8.06 -12.42
CA MET A 48 -0.86 -7.13 -11.50
C MET A 48 -0.48 -5.80 -12.17
N ARG A 49 -0.01 -5.85 -13.43
CA ARG A 49 0.37 -4.68 -14.23
C ARG A 49 -0.81 -3.87 -14.78
N HIS A 50 -2.05 -4.14 -14.38
CA HIS A 50 -3.22 -3.38 -14.87
C HIS A 50 -2.96 -1.87 -14.73
N PRO A 51 -3.20 -1.05 -15.77
CA PRO A 51 -2.88 0.38 -15.73
C PRO A 51 -3.44 1.10 -14.51
N ASP A 52 -4.68 0.81 -14.12
CA ASP A 52 -5.30 1.42 -12.94
C ASP A 52 -4.64 1.00 -11.63
N HIS A 53 -4.11 -0.23 -11.50
CA HIS A 53 -3.35 -0.62 -10.31
C HIS A 53 -2.09 0.26 -10.20
N GLN A 54 -1.33 0.38 -11.29
CA GLN A 54 -0.10 1.18 -11.29
C GLN A 54 -0.40 2.67 -11.04
N ALA A 55 -1.44 3.21 -11.69
CA ALA A 55 -1.88 4.58 -11.48
C ALA A 55 -2.31 4.81 -10.03
N CYS A 56 -3.11 3.91 -9.44
CA CYS A 56 -3.55 3.97 -8.05
C CYS A 56 -2.35 3.97 -7.08
N GLY A 57 -1.41 3.05 -7.29
CA GLY A 57 -0.16 2.99 -6.53
C GLY A 57 0.59 4.31 -6.54
N LYS A 58 0.85 4.86 -7.74
CA LYS A 58 1.53 6.14 -7.89
C LYS A 58 0.75 7.31 -7.25
N ILE A 59 -0.56 7.39 -7.48
CA ILE A 59 -1.42 8.46 -6.94
C ILE A 59 -1.32 8.51 -5.42
N PHE A 60 -1.47 7.36 -4.74
CA PHE A 60 -1.44 7.33 -3.28
C PHE A 60 -0.04 7.62 -2.72
N ARG A 61 1.03 7.13 -3.37
CA ARG A 61 2.42 7.46 -2.99
C ARG A 61 2.71 8.96 -3.09
N ASP A 62 2.31 9.58 -4.21
CA ASP A 62 2.44 11.03 -4.40
C ASP A 62 1.58 11.80 -3.38
N ALA A 63 0.35 11.33 -3.13
CA ALA A 63 -0.59 11.94 -2.21
C ALA A 63 -0.09 11.99 -0.77
N VAL A 64 0.66 10.98 -0.30
CA VAL A 64 1.31 11.01 1.03
C VAL A 64 2.24 12.21 1.17
N THR A 65 3.01 12.52 0.12
CA THR A 65 3.88 13.71 0.12
C THR A 65 3.05 14.99 0.06
N LEU A 66 2.07 15.06 -0.83
CA LEU A 66 1.21 16.23 -1.01
C LEU A 66 0.37 16.55 0.23
N ALA A 67 -0.06 15.54 0.99
CA ALA A 67 -0.83 15.69 2.23
C ALA A 67 -0.09 16.49 3.31
N ARG A 68 1.24 16.60 3.20
CA ARG A 68 2.10 17.37 4.11
C ARG A 68 2.17 18.85 3.74
N MET A 69 1.74 19.21 2.53
CA MET A 69 1.88 20.55 1.95
C MET A 69 0.62 21.38 2.20
N ALA A 70 0.69 22.32 3.15
CA ALA A 70 -0.47 23.12 3.58
C ALA A 70 -1.21 23.83 2.43
N LYS A 71 -0.48 24.34 1.42
CA LYS A 71 -1.10 24.99 0.26
C LYS A 71 -1.88 24.04 -0.64
N THR A 72 -1.47 22.77 -0.71
CA THR A 72 -2.10 21.76 -1.58
C THR A 72 -3.41 21.25 -0.99
N VAL A 73 -3.47 21.13 0.34
CA VAL A 73 -4.60 20.53 1.05
C VAL A 73 -5.58 21.53 1.64
N ALA A 74 -5.29 22.84 1.55
CA ALA A 74 -6.20 23.87 2.01
C ALA A 74 -7.64 23.64 1.49
N PRO A 75 -8.68 23.79 2.34
CA PRO A 75 -8.64 24.36 3.69
C PRO A 75 -8.32 23.36 4.82
N THR A 76 -8.06 22.08 4.53
CA THR A 76 -7.76 21.09 5.58
C THR A 76 -6.35 21.29 6.16
N ASN A 77 -6.13 20.74 7.37
CA ASN A 77 -4.81 20.77 8.00
C ASN A 77 -3.90 19.68 7.41
N PRO A 78 -2.63 19.99 7.13
CA PRO A 78 -1.69 19.00 6.61
C PRO A 78 -1.48 17.84 7.60
N HIS A 79 -1.36 16.63 7.07
CA HIS A 79 -0.99 15.43 7.83
C HIS A 79 0.51 15.21 7.72
N ARG A 80 1.24 15.41 8.83
CA ARG A 80 2.72 15.34 8.86
C ARG A 80 3.29 14.17 9.64
N ALA A 81 2.43 13.37 10.30
CA ALA A 81 2.87 12.14 10.92
C ALA A 81 3.47 11.19 9.86
N PRO A 82 4.38 10.28 10.25
CA PRO A 82 4.84 9.23 9.35
C PRO A 82 3.67 8.41 8.80
N VAL A 83 3.72 8.07 7.51
CA VAL A 83 2.77 7.16 6.85
C VAL A 83 3.59 6.11 6.10
N PRO A 84 4.17 5.12 6.81
CA PRO A 84 4.91 4.03 6.19
C PRO A 84 4.09 3.41 5.06
N THR A 85 4.71 3.34 3.88
CA THR A 85 4.05 2.90 2.65
C THR A 85 4.49 1.49 2.28
N PHE A 86 3.49 0.64 2.06
CA PHE A 86 3.60 -0.73 1.60
C PHE A 86 2.87 -0.89 0.28
N THR A 87 3.41 -1.70 -0.62
CA THR A 87 2.73 -2.01 -1.88
C THR A 87 2.66 -3.50 -2.16
N TYR A 88 1.57 -3.97 -2.78
CA TYR A 88 1.49 -5.36 -3.25
C TYR A 88 2.72 -5.71 -4.09
N ARG A 89 3.43 -6.76 -3.66
CA ARG A 89 4.67 -7.18 -4.29
C ARG A 89 4.41 -8.04 -5.51
N ASP A 90 5.03 -7.67 -6.63
CA ASP A 90 5.16 -8.53 -7.82
C ASP A 90 6.47 -9.33 -7.77
N ALA A 91 6.51 -10.45 -8.47
CA ALA A 91 7.68 -11.35 -8.51
C ALA A 91 8.96 -10.65 -9.00
N HIS A 92 8.84 -9.58 -9.78
CA HIS A 92 9.97 -8.83 -10.33
C HIS A 92 10.34 -7.57 -9.53
N SER A 93 9.72 -7.33 -8.38
CA SER A 93 10.07 -6.17 -7.55
C SER A 93 11.49 -6.26 -6.99
N ALA A 94 12.25 -5.18 -7.16
CA ALA A 94 13.59 -5.02 -6.60
C ALA A 94 13.59 -4.30 -5.23
N LEU A 95 12.42 -3.88 -4.74
CA LEU A 95 12.31 -3.19 -3.46
C LEU A 95 12.52 -4.16 -2.28
N PRO A 96 12.92 -3.64 -1.10
CA PRO A 96 12.90 -4.42 0.14
C PRO A 96 11.51 -5.03 0.37
N ALA A 97 11.47 -6.24 0.93
CA ALA A 97 10.23 -6.98 1.13
C ALA A 97 9.92 -7.14 2.62
N VAL A 98 8.66 -6.92 2.98
CA VAL A 98 8.11 -7.39 4.24
C VAL A 98 7.19 -8.58 3.98
N ALA A 99 7.30 -9.62 4.81
CA ALA A 99 6.44 -10.78 4.77
C ALA A 99 5.56 -10.77 6.01
N LEU A 100 4.25 -10.61 5.80
CA LEU A 100 3.25 -10.64 6.85
C LEU A 100 2.83 -12.09 7.08
N GLU A 101 2.97 -12.57 8.30
CA GLU A 101 2.41 -13.83 8.77
C GLU A 101 0.88 -13.74 8.76
N VAL A 102 0.19 -14.66 8.08
CA VAL A 102 -1.27 -14.58 7.87
C VAL A 102 -2.05 -15.82 8.29
N GLU A 103 -1.39 -16.82 8.89
CA GLU A 103 -2.05 -18.03 9.39
C GLU A 103 -3.23 -17.71 10.33
N PRO A 104 -3.12 -16.76 11.29
CA PRO A 104 -4.24 -16.34 12.13
C PRO A 104 -5.44 -15.78 11.37
N TYR A 105 -5.26 -15.33 10.12
CA TYR A 105 -6.28 -14.65 9.33
C TYR A 105 -6.82 -15.49 8.16
N LEU A 106 -6.37 -16.74 8.01
CA LEU A 106 -6.70 -17.58 6.85
C LEU A 106 -8.19 -17.78 6.64
N ASP A 107 -8.97 -17.94 7.71
CA ASP A 107 -10.41 -18.18 7.58
C ASP A 107 -11.10 -16.99 6.91
N GLY A 108 -10.75 -15.77 7.31
CA GLY A 108 -11.26 -14.54 6.71
C GLY A 108 -10.76 -14.34 5.28
N ILE A 109 -9.50 -14.64 5.01
CA ILE A 109 -8.92 -14.55 3.65
C ILE A 109 -9.62 -15.54 2.71
N ARG A 110 -9.82 -16.78 3.15
CA ARG A 110 -10.51 -17.82 2.38
C ARG A 110 -11.99 -17.49 2.19
N GLU A 111 -12.66 -16.93 3.18
CA GLU A 111 -14.04 -16.47 3.05
C GLU A 111 -14.16 -15.38 1.99
N LEU A 112 -13.26 -14.39 2.02
CA LEU A 112 -13.20 -13.32 1.02
C LEU A 112 -12.92 -13.86 -0.39
N GLY A 113 -11.95 -14.77 -0.52
CA GLY A 113 -11.64 -15.43 -1.79
C GLY A 113 -12.84 -16.18 -2.37
N ARG A 114 -13.51 -16.99 -1.54
CA ARG A 114 -14.74 -17.71 -1.95
C ARG A 114 -15.85 -16.75 -2.37
N PHE A 115 -16.01 -15.62 -1.68
CA PHE A 115 -16.98 -14.60 -2.04
C PHE A 115 -16.71 -14.07 -3.45
N TYR A 116 -15.52 -13.52 -3.72
CA TYR A 116 -15.21 -12.97 -5.05
C TYR A 116 -15.23 -14.02 -6.16
N HIS A 117 -14.84 -15.26 -5.84
CA HIS A 117 -14.86 -16.33 -6.83
C HIS A 117 -16.29 -16.64 -7.27
N ARG A 118 -17.23 -16.67 -6.31
CA ARG A 118 -18.65 -16.87 -6.61
C ARG A 118 -19.26 -15.69 -7.36
N GLU A 119 -18.99 -14.46 -6.92
CA GLU A 119 -19.66 -13.28 -7.48
C GLU A 119 -19.14 -12.90 -8.87
N ILE A 120 -17.83 -13.00 -9.10
CA ILE A 120 -17.18 -12.46 -10.31
C ILE A 120 -16.11 -13.40 -10.90
N GLY A 121 -15.99 -14.64 -10.41
CA GLY A 121 -15.00 -15.61 -10.91
C GLY A 121 -13.56 -15.32 -10.50
N PHE A 122 -13.30 -14.30 -9.69
CA PHE A 122 -11.95 -13.92 -9.24
C PHE A 122 -11.57 -14.56 -7.91
N GLY A 123 -10.31 -14.98 -7.75
CA GLY A 123 -9.83 -15.50 -6.48
C GLY A 123 -10.13 -16.99 -6.28
N ASP A 124 -9.79 -17.80 -7.28
CA ASP A 124 -9.81 -19.27 -7.16
C ASP A 124 -9.19 -19.73 -5.83
N PRO A 125 -9.90 -20.52 -5.00
CA PRO A 125 -9.44 -20.86 -3.66
C PRO A 125 -8.12 -21.65 -3.63
N GLU A 126 -7.89 -22.53 -4.61
CA GLU A 126 -6.65 -23.31 -4.67
C GLU A 126 -5.47 -22.43 -5.04
N TRP A 127 -5.64 -21.55 -6.03
CA TRP A 127 -4.65 -20.56 -6.40
C TRP A 127 -4.31 -19.62 -5.23
N LEU A 128 -5.33 -19.12 -4.51
CA LEU A 128 -5.12 -18.24 -3.35
C LEU A 128 -4.31 -18.95 -2.26
N GLU A 129 -4.69 -20.17 -1.90
CA GLU A 129 -3.97 -20.99 -0.92
C GLU A 129 -2.52 -21.23 -1.34
N GLN A 130 -2.29 -21.63 -2.60
CA GLN A 130 -0.95 -21.86 -3.14
C GLN A 130 -0.10 -20.59 -3.12
N ARG A 131 -0.68 -19.43 -3.46
CA ARG A 131 0.01 -18.14 -3.42
C ARG A 131 0.48 -17.79 -2.01
N LEU A 132 -0.38 -17.94 -1.00
CA LEU A 132 -0.04 -17.65 0.40
C LEU A 132 1.02 -18.62 0.95
N ARG A 133 0.92 -19.91 0.63
CA ARG A 133 1.93 -20.92 1.01
C ARG A 133 3.27 -20.66 0.35
N ALA A 134 3.27 -20.34 -0.94
CA ALA A 134 4.51 -20.07 -1.66
C ALA A 134 5.23 -18.83 -1.09
N ALA A 135 4.48 -17.80 -0.72
CA ALA A 135 5.03 -16.62 -0.02
C ALA A 135 5.57 -16.98 1.36
N GLY A 136 4.82 -17.75 2.16
CA GLY A 136 5.27 -18.21 3.47
C GLY A 136 6.57 -19.02 3.38
N HIS A 137 6.63 -19.98 2.46
CA HIS A 137 7.79 -20.87 2.32
C HIS A 137 9.09 -20.13 2.02
N ARG A 138 9.05 -19.06 1.22
CA ARG A 138 10.23 -18.19 0.94
C ARG A 138 10.81 -17.55 2.20
N ARG A 139 10.06 -17.51 3.30
CA ARG A 139 10.35 -16.78 4.53
C ARG A 139 10.35 -17.67 5.78
N GLY A 140 10.23 -18.99 5.61
CA GLY A 140 10.14 -19.93 6.72
C GLY A 140 8.82 -19.90 7.49
N LEU A 141 7.74 -19.41 6.87
CA LEU A 141 6.38 -19.39 7.41
C LEU A 141 5.49 -20.42 6.71
N ASN A 142 4.39 -20.81 7.36
CA ASN A 142 3.38 -21.66 6.71
C ASN A 142 2.59 -20.90 5.64
N PHE A 143 2.21 -19.65 5.96
CA PHE A 143 1.45 -18.77 5.09
C PHE A 143 1.92 -17.34 5.29
N ALA A 144 2.08 -16.60 4.17
CA ALA A 144 2.38 -15.19 4.24
C ALA A 144 1.74 -14.40 3.08
N GLU A 145 1.59 -13.10 3.28
CA GLU A 145 1.52 -12.13 2.19
C GLU A 145 2.83 -11.34 2.12
N GLU A 146 3.30 -11.02 0.92
CA GLU A 146 4.51 -10.21 0.73
C GLU A 146 4.15 -8.83 0.15
N PHE A 147 4.78 -7.80 0.72
CA PHE A 147 4.65 -6.42 0.28
C PHE A 147 6.03 -5.79 0.10
N ASP A 148 6.12 -4.82 -0.79
CA ASP A 148 7.29 -3.95 -0.88
C ASP A 148 7.26 -2.92 0.24
N ALA A 149 8.37 -2.79 0.94
CA ALA A 149 8.61 -1.82 2.00
C ALA A 149 9.40 -0.63 1.45
N TRP A 150 8.75 0.54 1.33
CA TRP A 150 9.34 1.72 0.68
C TRP A 150 10.26 2.51 1.59
N GLU A 151 9.86 2.68 2.85
CA GLU A 151 10.51 3.56 3.82
C GLU A 151 10.78 2.84 5.15
N THR A 152 10.59 1.51 5.17
CA THR A 152 10.58 0.68 6.36
C THR A 152 11.52 -0.51 6.22
N MET A 153 12.00 -1.04 7.35
CA MET A 153 12.91 -2.17 7.36
C MET A 153 12.24 -3.43 6.75
N PRO A 154 12.94 -4.21 5.91
CA PRO A 154 12.42 -5.48 5.42
C PRO A 154 12.45 -6.55 6.51
N GLY A 155 11.69 -7.62 6.34
CA GLY A 155 11.71 -8.75 7.27
C GLY A 155 10.39 -9.50 7.35
N THR A 156 10.28 -10.35 8.35
CA THR A 156 9.04 -11.07 8.68
C THR A 156 8.37 -10.37 9.84
N VAL A 157 7.05 -10.15 9.75
CA VAL A 157 6.26 -9.43 10.76
C VAL A 157 4.91 -10.11 10.98
N GLU A 158 4.33 -9.94 12.18
CA GLU A 158 2.96 -10.35 12.50
C GLU A 158 1.93 -9.25 12.19
N ALA A 159 2.39 -8.00 12.05
CA ALA A 159 1.59 -6.86 11.65
C ALA A 159 2.45 -5.86 10.86
N LEU A 160 1.85 -5.15 9.90
CA LEU A 160 2.56 -4.10 9.15
C LEU A 160 2.84 -2.85 9.98
N LEU A 161 2.04 -2.62 11.04
CA LEU A 161 2.15 -1.47 11.93
C LEU A 161 2.23 -1.92 13.40
N PRO A 162 3.00 -1.21 14.25
CA PRO A 162 3.87 -0.08 13.92
C PRO A 162 5.08 -0.52 13.07
N ALA A 163 5.45 0.29 12.08
CA ALA A 163 6.56 -0.04 11.19
C ALA A 163 7.88 0.58 11.68
N GLU A 164 8.97 -0.17 11.54
CA GLU A 164 10.32 0.36 11.81
C GLU A 164 10.84 1.12 10.59
N PRO A 165 11.11 2.43 10.69
CA PRO A 165 11.60 3.22 9.56
C PRO A 165 13.03 2.84 9.19
N ILE A 166 13.37 2.91 7.91
CA ILE A 166 14.78 2.85 7.48
C ILE A 166 15.51 4.03 8.11
N PRO A 167 16.68 3.84 8.75
CA PRO A 167 17.49 4.95 9.24
C PRO A 167 17.72 5.97 8.13
N ALA A 168 17.24 7.19 8.32
CA ALA A 168 17.39 8.23 7.31
C ALA A 168 18.88 8.49 7.07
N ALA A 169 19.29 8.51 5.80
CA ALA A 169 20.56 9.12 5.44
C ALA A 169 20.53 10.59 5.92
N VAL A 170 21.60 11.03 6.58
CA VAL A 170 21.74 12.43 7.01
C VAL A 170 21.76 13.29 5.74
N VAL A 171 20.67 13.99 5.47
CA VAL A 171 20.63 15.04 4.45
C VAL A 171 21.00 16.36 5.14
N PRO A 172 22.18 16.95 4.85
CA PRO A 172 22.68 18.12 5.58
C PRO A 172 21.70 19.31 5.57
N GLU A 173 20.93 19.45 4.49
CA GLU A 173 19.99 20.55 4.26
C GLU A 173 18.72 20.48 5.12
N ARG A 174 18.42 19.33 5.76
CA ARG A 174 17.24 19.19 6.65
C ARG A 174 17.40 19.88 8.02
N ASN A 175 18.63 20.22 8.41
CA ASN A 175 18.94 20.88 9.68
C ASN A 175 19.15 22.39 9.55
N GLY A 176 19.12 22.93 8.32
CA GLY A 176 19.14 24.37 8.10
C GLY A 176 17.73 24.92 8.28
N ALA A 177 17.49 25.67 9.35
CA ALA A 177 16.34 26.56 9.42
C ALA A 177 16.36 27.44 8.16
N ILE A 178 15.37 27.25 7.27
CA ILE A 178 15.12 28.25 6.24
C ILE A 178 14.39 29.37 6.96
N ASP A 179 15.14 30.36 7.45
CA ASP A 179 14.57 31.65 7.83
C ASP A 179 13.79 32.18 6.62
N ARG A 180 12.49 32.32 6.78
CA ARG A 180 11.61 33.10 5.91
C ARG A 180 10.72 33.97 6.78
#